data_AF-A0A3N5GAG3-F1
#
_entry.id   AF-A0A3N5GAG3-F1
#
_cell.length_a   1.000
_cell.length_b   1.000
_cell.length_c   1.000
_cell.angle_alpha   90.00
_cell.angle_beta   90.00
_cell.angle_gamma   90.00
#
_symmetry.space_group_name_H-M   'P 1'
#
loop_
_entity.id
_entity.type
_entity.pdbx_description
1 polymer ?
#
loop_
_entity_poly.entity_id
_entity_poly.type
_entity_poly.pdbx_seq_one_letter_code
_entity_poly.pdbx_strand_id
1 'polypeptide(L)'
;MTLLTASSWLLVFVHPHSALASEPLWQLALHADASRALRAIVGVIAAIALFALHRLIRLMRRDALPPPGADVDRARPVVERSVWTYANLVLRGDKALLFSKAGDAFLMYGRKGRSWIAMGDPIGSEEGVRELVQRFRDLCDRFGAKCVFFEVRPERRTLYTDLGLSLTQLGEEARVELSQFTLDIPAHKDLRQARAKLLRSGCRFEILPRDAVTAVLPALGRISDAWLAKKATREKSFSNASFDARYLTQFPVAVVRRGDEMIAFANLWLGAGKEELSVDLMRHLPDAPNGTMDFLFSALMLWG
;
A
#
# COMPACT_ATOMS: atom_id res chain seq x y z
N MET A 1 -33.74 11.13 11.59
CA MET A 1 -34.44 11.88 10.52
C MET A 1 -35.94 11.92 10.76
N THR A 2 -36.58 10.78 11.06
CA THR A 2 -38.01 10.63 11.43
C THR A 2 -38.47 11.43 12.66
N LEU A 3 -37.63 11.56 13.69
CA LEU A 3 -37.96 12.37 14.88
C LEU A 3 -38.02 13.87 14.59
N LEU A 4 -37.18 14.36 13.67
CA LEU A 4 -37.13 15.77 13.28
C LEU A 4 -38.31 16.12 12.36
N THR A 5 -38.71 15.21 11.47
CA THR A 5 -39.90 15.39 10.62
C THR A 5 -41.18 15.35 11.44
N ALA A 6 -41.29 14.44 12.41
CA ALA A 6 -42.45 14.38 13.31
C ALA A 6 -42.56 15.64 14.20
N SER A 7 -41.43 16.13 14.73
CA SER A 7 -41.41 17.35 15.54
C SER A 7 -41.72 18.61 14.73
N SER A 8 -41.21 18.70 13.50
CA SER A 8 -41.50 19.82 12.59
C SER A 8 -42.97 19.84 12.15
N TRP A 9 -43.57 18.66 11.95
CA TRP A 9 -44.98 18.54 11.57
C TRP A 9 -45.91 18.95 12.71
N LEU A 10 -45.61 18.54 13.95
CA LEU A 10 -46.35 18.96 15.16
C LEU A 10 -46.30 20.48 15.38
N LEU A 11 -45.17 21.12 15.10
CA LEU A 11 -45.02 22.57 15.23
C LEU A 11 -45.84 23.36 14.20
N VAL A 12 -45.91 22.87 12.96
CA VAL A 12 -46.76 23.46 11.91
C VAL A 12 -48.24 23.23 12.21
N PHE A 13 -48.59 22.09 12.83
CA PHE A 13 -49.97 21.75 13.14
C PHE A 13 -50.53 22.52 14.35
N VAL A 14 -49.67 22.88 15.32
CA VAL A 14 -50.09 23.60 16.54
C VAL A 14 -50.22 25.11 16.33
N HIS A 15 -49.57 25.69 15.31
CA HIS A 15 -49.65 27.12 15.02
C HIS A 15 -50.37 27.40 13.68
N PRO A 16 -51.66 27.77 13.68
CA PRO A 16 -52.40 28.03 12.46
C PRO A 16 -51.84 29.25 11.70
N HIS A 17 -51.94 29.17 10.37
CA HIS A 17 -51.26 29.93 9.31
C HIS A 17 -51.32 31.48 9.31
N SER A 18 -51.72 32.18 10.38
CA SER A 18 -51.89 33.65 10.33
C SER A 18 -50.74 34.48 10.89
N ALA A 19 -49.76 33.91 11.61
CA ALA A 19 -48.71 34.70 12.28
C ALA A 19 -47.27 34.51 11.73
N LEU A 20 -47.06 33.62 10.76
CA LEU A 20 -45.71 33.25 10.30
C LEU A 20 -45.27 33.90 8.98
N ALA A 21 -46.02 34.89 8.47
CA ALA A 21 -45.97 35.27 7.06
C ALA A 21 -45.08 36.47 6.69
N SER A 22 -44.43 37.19 7.63
CA SER A 22 -43.74 38.44 7.25
C SER A 22 -42.44 38.79 7.96
N GLU A 23 -41.96 38.01 8.95
CA GLU A 23 -40.78 38.36 9.73
C GLU A 23 -39.72 37.25 9.66
N PRO A 24 -38.43 37.57 9.44
CA PRO A 24 -37.38 36.57 9.46
C PRO A 24 -37.23 35.96 10.86
N LEU A 25 -37.03 34.64 10.92
CA LEU A 25 -37.09 33.82 12.15
C LEU A 25 -36.19 34.30 13.31
N TRP A 26 -35.12 35.04 13.03
CA TRP A 26 -34.25 35.62 14.06
C TRP A 26 -34.88 36.84 14.77
N GLN A 27 -35.73 37.62 14.10
CA GLN A 27 -36.48 38.73 14.72
C GLN A 27 -37.61 38.20 15.61
N LEU A 28 -38.33 37.18 15.15
CA LEU A 28 -39.42 36.56 15.92
C LEU A 28 -38.94 35.90 17.23
N ALA A 29 -37.71 35.37 17.28
CA ALA A 29 -37.16 34.74 18.48
C ALA A 29 -36.64 35.76 19.52
N LEU A 30 -36.28 36.97 19.08
CA LEU A 30 -35.74 38.06 19.90
C LEU A 30 -36.83 38.97 20.48
N HIS A 31 -38.08 38.84 20.03
CA HIS A 31 -39.22 39.57 20.61
C HIS A 31 -39.65 38.99 21.97
N ALA A 32 -40.13 39.89 22.85
CA ALA A 32 -40.49 39.57 24.24
C ALA A 32 -41.59 38.49 24.33
N ASP A 33 -42.52 38.48 23.36
CA ASP A 33 -43.69 37.58 23.30
C ASP A 33 -43.44 36.25 22.57
N ALA A 34 -42.19 35.99 22.16
CA ALA A 34 -41.83 34.72 21.54
C ALA A 34 -42.02 33.55 22.52
N SER A 35 -42.80 32.54 22.12
CA SER A 35 -43.00 31.34 22.93
C SER A 35 -41.65 30.69 23.27
N ARG A 36 -41.52 30.14 24.49
CA ARG A 36 -40.28 29.45 24.92
C ARG A 36 -39.84 28.36 23.93
N ALA A 37 -40.81 27.74 23.26
CA ALA A 37 -40.59 26.74 22.22
C ALA A 37 -39.87 27.31 20.98
N LEU A 38 -40.24 28.51 20.52
CA LEU A 38 -39.60 29.14 19.37
C LEU A 38 -38.14 29.49 19.63
N ARG A 39 -37.83 29.99 20.83
CA ARG A 39 -36.45 30.26 21.27
C ARG A 39 -35.62 28.98 21.32
N ALA A 40 -36.20 27.87 21.80
CA ALA A 40 -35.52 26.58 21.83
C ALA A 40 -35.19 26.07 20.42
N ILE A 41 -36.11 26.20 19.45
CA ILE A 41 -35.90 25.77 18.07
C ILE A 41 -34.78 26.57 17.41
N VAL A 42 -34.78 27.90 17.56
CA VAL A 42 -33.71 28.75 17.03
C VAL A 42 -32.36 28.41 17.66
N GLY A 43 -32.33 28.14 18.96
CA GLY A 43 -31.13 27.65 19.66
C GLY A 43 -30.61 26.32 19.09
N VAL A 44 -31.50 25.35 18.84
CA VAL A 44 -31.14 24.06 18.24
C VAL A 44 -30.63 24.22 16.82
N ILE A 45 -31.30 25.02 15.98
CA ILE A 45 -30.86 25.29 14.60
C ILE A 45 -29.49 25.97 14.60
N ALA A 46 -29.27 26.96 15.48
CA ALA A 46 -27.98 27.63 15.63
C ALA A 46 -26.89 26.66 16.08
N ALA A 47 -27.18 25.76 17.04
CA ALA A 47 -26.24 24.74 17.48
C ALA A 47 -25.90 23.74 16.36
N ILE A 48 -26.88 23.31 15.56
CA ILE A 48 -26.66 22.45 14.39
C ILE A 48 -25.82 23.19 13.33
N ALA A 49 -26.12 24.45 13.05
CA ALA A 49 -25.38 25.26 12.09
C ALA A 49 -23.93 25.48 12.54
N LEU A 50 -23.70 25.80 13.82
CA LEU A 50 -22.36 25.91 14.41
C LEU A 50 -21.61 24.58 14.38
N PHE A 51 -22.28 23.47 14.68
CA PHE A 51 -21.68 22.13 14.59
C PHE A 51 -21.32 21.77 13.13
N ALA A 52 -22.20 22.05 12.18
CA ALA A 52 -21.95 21.84 10.76
C ALA A 52 -20.81 22.73 10.25
N LEU A 53 -20.78 24.01 10.63
CA LEU A 53 -19.71 24.93 10.29
C LEU A 53 -18.38 24.49 10.91
N HIS A 54 -18.36 24.08 12.18
CA HIS A 54 -17.16 23.55 12.84
C HIS A 54 -16.68 22.26 12.16
N ARG A 55 -17.58 21.37 11.76
CA ARG A 55 -17.26 20.18 10.95
C ARG A 55 -16.68 20.57 9.59
N LEU A 56 -17.24 21.59 8.93
CA LEU A 56 -16.77 22.09 7.63
C LEU A 56 -15.38 22.73 7.75
N ILE A 57 -15.15 23.58 8.75
CA ILE A 57 -13.84 24.20 9.02
C ILE A 57 -12.79 23.13 9.33
N ARG A 58 -13.13 22.11 10.13
CA ARG A 58 -12.24 20.96 10.36
C ARG A 58 -11.96 20.16 9.09
N LEU A 59 -12.93 20.03 8.19
CA LEU A 59 -12.74 19.38 6.90
C LEU A 59 -11.84 20.20 5.96
N MET A 60 -11.84 21.54 6.10
CA MET A 60 -11.01 22.47 5.35
C MET A 60 -9.59 22.60 5.91
N ARG A 61 -9.39 22.44 7.23
CA ARG A 61 -8.07 22.29 7.86
C ARG A 61 -7.49 20.92 7.53
N ARG A 62 -7.05 20.75 6.29
CA ARG A 62 -6.30 19.60 5.83
C ARG A 62 -4.84 19.86 6.18
N ASP A 63 -4.31 19.13 7.15
CA ASP A 63 -2.86 19.08 7.34
C ASP A 63 -2.21 18.72 6.00
N ALA A 64 -1.14 19.44 5.65
CA ALA A 64 -0.31 19.06 4.53
C ALA A 64 0.31 17.69 4.86
N LEU A 65 -0.17 16.65 4.18
CA LEU A 65 0.36 15.31 4.36
C LEU A 65 1.74 15.22 3.70
N PRO A 66 2.66 14.41 4.24
CA PRO A 66 3.98 14.25 3.65
C PRO A 66 3.86 13.82 2.19
N PRO A 67 4.67 14.38 1.27
CA PRO A 67 4.69 13.92 -0.09
C PRO A 67 5.20 12.47 -0.16
N PRO A 68 4.80 11.69 -1.18
CA PRO A 68 5.38 10.37 -1.41
C PRO A 68 6.91 10.45 -1.50
N GLY A 69 7.59 9.45 -0.93
CA GLY A 69 9.05 9.39 -0.93
C GLY A 69 9.74 10.31 0.08
N ALA A 70 9.01 11.16 0.79
CA ALA A 70 9.55 11.82 1.98
C ALA A 70 9.93 10.78 3.03
N ASP A 71 11.06 11.00 3.71
CA ASP A 71 11.52 10.21 4.85
C ASP A 71 11.82 8.71 4.57
N VAL A 72 12.05 8.31 3.31
CA VAL A 72 12.47 6.93 2.99
C VAL A 72 13.73 6.53 3.77
N ASP A 73 14.69 7.44 3.91
CA ASP A 73 15.92 7.19 4.67
C ASP A 73 15.66 6.96 6.16
N ARG A 74 14.60 7.55 6.72
CA ARG A 74 14.18 7.30 8.11
C ARG A 74 13.61 5.89 8.29
N ALA A 75 13.00 5.32 7.25
CA ALA A 75 12.49 3.94 7.30
C ALA A 75 13.60 2.89 7.15
N ARG A 76 14.76 3.25 6.58
CA ARG A 76 15.85 2.32 6.26
C ARG A 76 16.30 1.43 7.43
N PRO A 77 16.53 1.94 8.65
CA PRO A 77 16.92 1.09 9.77
C PRO A 77 15.85 0.07 10.17
N VAL A 78 14.56 0.38 9.95
CA VAL A 78 13.45 -0.54 10.21
C VAL A 78 13.39 -1.61 9.11
N VAL A 79 13.61 -1.23 7.85
CA VAL A 79 13.68 -2.16 6.71
C VAL A 79 14.83 -3.17 6.90
N GLU A 80 16.03 -2.70 7.24
CA GLU A 80 17.23 -3.54 7.40
C GLU A 80 17.09 -4.59 8.52
N ARG A 81 16.23 -4.34 9.51
CA ARG A 81 15.91 -5.29 10.60
C ARG A 81 14.70 -6.16 10.31
N SER A 82 13.94 -5.88 9.26
CA SER A 82 12.72 -6.63 8.93
C SER A 82 13.07 -7.97 8.30
N VAL A 83 12.54 -9.05 8.85
CA VAL A 83 12.60 -10.38 8.22
C VAL A 83 11.77 -10.44 6.94
N TRP A 84 10.77 -9.57 6.81
CA TRP A 84 9.85 -9.53 5.66
C TRP A 84 10.44 -8.68 4.54
N THR A 85 10.73 -9.33 3.42
CA THR A 85 11.31 -8.75 2.20
C THR A 85 10.47 -7.63 1.62
N TYR A 86 9.15 -7.72 1.75
CA TYR A 86 8.18 -6.70 1.34
C TYR A 86 8.51 -5.29 1.88
N ALA A 87 9.17 -5.18 3.04
CA ALA A 87 9.59 -3.89 3.60
C ALA A 87 10.47 -3.07 2.63
N ASN A 88 11.23 -3.76 1.77
CA ASN A 88 12.11 -3.13 0.78
C ASN A 88 11.35 -2.29 -0.27
N LEU A 89 10.06 -2.54 -0.48
CA LEU A 89 9.23 -1.80 -1.42
C LEU A 89 9.09 -0.31 -1.06
N VAL A 90 9.36 0.07 0.20
CA VAL A 90 9.40 1.47 0.64
C VAL A 90 10.51 2.26 -0.07
N LEU A 91 11.60 1.58 -0.42
CA LEU A 91 12.79 2.18 -1.04
C LEU A 91 12.54 2.70 -2.45
N ARG A 92 11.40 2.33 -3.06
CA ARG A 92 10.95 2.89 -4.34
C ARG A 92 10.63 4.38 -4.24
N GLY A 93 10.20 4.85 -3.07
CA GLY A 93 9.88 6.25 -2.81
C GLY A 93 8.60 6.77 -3.47
N ASP A 94 7.68 5.89 -3.86
CA ASP A 94 6.40 6.25 -4.50
C ASP A 94 5.20 6.28 -3.54
N LYS A 95 5.43 6.03 -2.25
CA LYS A 95 4.42 5.97 -1.18
C LYS A 95 4.71 7.00 -0.09
N ALA A 96 3.66 7.52 0.53
CA ALA A 96 3.77 8.34 1.73
C ALA A 96 3.99 7.44 2.95
N LEU A 97 4.69 7.94 3.97
CA LEU A 97 5.02 7.18 5.17
C LEU A 97 4.33 7.75 6.40
N LEU A 98 3.92 6.87 7.30
CA LEU A 98 3.47 7.18 8.66
C LEU A 98 4.33 6.39 9.63
N PHE A 99 4.93 7.07 10.62
CA PHE A 99 5.81 6.44 11.62
C PHE A 99 5.13 6.33 12.98
N SER A 100 5.44 5.25 13.71
CA SER A 100 5.07 5.11 15.13
C SER A 100 5.67 6.26 15.94
N LYS A 101 5.12 6.51 17.14
CA LYS A 101 5.66 7.55 18.03
C LYS A 101 7.13 7.28 18.40
N ALA A 102 7.46 6.01 18.63
CA ALA A 102 8.82 5.57 18.94
C ALA A 102 9.77 5.61 17.72
N GLY A 103 9.24 5.71 16.50
CA GLY A 103 10.04 5.72 15.26
C GLY A 103 10.65 4.37 14.88
N ASP A 104 10.19 3.30 15.53
CA ASP A 104 10.63 1.91 15.36
C ASP A 104 9.74 1.09 14.42
N ALA A 105 8.65 1.69 13.93
CA ALA A 105 7.76 1.12 12.94
C ALA A 105 7.27 2.18 11.95
N PHE A 106 6.91 1.73 10.75
CA PHE A 106 6.30 2.56 9.72
C PHE A 106 5.21 1.83 8.94
N LEU A 107 4.29 2.61 8.38
CA LEU A 107 3.27 2.20 7.43
C LEU A 107 3.46 3.02 6.16
N MET A 108 3.46 2.36 5.00
CA MET A 108 3.54 3.02 3.71
C MET A 108 2.19 2.97 2.99
N TYR A 109 1.75 4.10 2.44
CA TYR A 109 0.41 4.22 1.87
C TYR A 109 0.35 5.14 0.65
N GLY A 110 -0.69 4.92 -0.15
CA GLY A 110 -1.03 5.70 -1.33
C GLY A 110 -2.44 6.25 -1.22
N ARG A 111 -2.77 7.21 -2.09
CA ARG A 111 -4.08 7.86 -2.11
C ARG A 111 -4.63 7.85 -3.53
N LYS A 112 -5.85 7.34 -3.72
CA LYS A 112 -6.52 7.32 -5.02
C LYS A 112 -8.01 7.63 -4.85
N GLY A 113 -8.45 8.72 -5.46
CA GLY A 113 -9.82 9.21 -5.28
C GLY A 113 -10.12 9.48 -3.80
N ARG A 114 -11.12 8.79 -3.24
CA ARG A 114 -11.49 8.88 -1.82
C ARG A 114 -10.86 7.80 -0.95
N SER A 115 -10.06 6.91 -1.51
CA SER A 115 -9.46 5.79 -0.79
C SER A 115 -8.01 6.10 -0.42
N TRP A 116 -7.66 5.78 0.82
CA TRP A 116 -6.29 5.76 1.29
C TRP A 116 -5.94 4.30 1.54
N ILE A 117 -4.88 3.86 0.90
CA ILE A 117 -4.55 2.45 0.77
C ILE A 117 -3.19 2.26 1.41
N ALA A 118 -3.17 1.68 2.61
CA ALA A 118 -1.95 1.14 3.18
C ALA A 118 -1.53 -0.06 2.34
N MET A 119 -0.27 -0.08 1.95
CA MET A 119 0.34 -1.27 1.37
C MET A 119 0.71 -2.17 2.54
N GLY A 120 0.28 -3.44 2.49
CA GLY A 120 0.57 -4.48 3.48
C GLY A 120 0.21 -4.12 4.92
N ASP A 121 0.78 -4.90 5.83
CA ASP A 121 0.83 -4.53 7.24
C ASP A 121 1.92 -3.46 7.51
N PRO A 122 1.83 -2.68 8.59
CA PRO A 122 2.97 -1.90 9.07
C PRO A 122 4.20 -2.79 9.36
N ILE A 123 5.39 -2.20 9.21
CA ILE A 123 6.68 -2.85 9.38
C ILE A 123 7.37 -2.25 10.62
N GLY A 124 7.86 -3.09 11.53
CA GLY A 124 8.57 -2.68 12.75
C GLY A 124 8.13 -3.46 13.98
N SER A 125 8.25 -2.84 15.15
CA SER A 125 7.83 -3.46 16.43
C SER A 125 6.33 -3.76 16.48
N GLU A 126 5.93 -4.79 17.22
CA GLU A 126 4.53 -5.18 17.37
C GLU A 126 3.67 -4.08 18.02
N GLU A 127 4.23 -3.31 18.95
CA GLU A 127 3.57 -2.15 19.54
C GLU A 127 3.37 -1.04 18.50
N GLY A 128 4.42 -0.71 17.74
CA GLY A 128 4.36 0.28 16.67
C GLY A 128 3.38 -0.09 15.57
N VAL A 129 3.28 -1.39 15.23
CA VAL A 129 2.30 -1.91 14.28
C VAL A 129 0.87 -1.62 14.75
N ARG A 130 0.50 -2.01 15.98
CA ARG A 130 -0.85 -1.78 16.52
C ARG A 130 -1.18 -0.29 16.55
N GLU A 131 -0.23 0.53 16.99
CA GLU A 131 -0.35 1.99 17.01
C GLU A 131 -0.64 2.54 15.61
N LEU A 132 0.11 2.08 14.61
CA LEU A 132 0.02 2.59 13.24
C LEU A 132 -1.28 2.21 12.54
N VAL A 133 -1.80 0.99 12.74
CA VAL A 133 -3.09 0.60 12.15
C VAL A 133 -4.21 1.50 12.68
N GLN A 134 -4.27 1.72 14.00
CA GLN A 134 -5.26 2.61 14.60
C GLN A 134 -5.07 4.07 14.13
N ARG A 135 -3.84 4.58 14.16
CA ARG A 135 -3.54 5.96 13.71
C ARG A 135 -3.87 6.18 12.24
N PHE A 136 -3.64 5.19 11.38
CA PHE A 136 -3.99 5.26 9.97
C PHE A 136 -5.51 5.25 9.76
N ARG A 137 -6.25 4.42 10.52
CA ARG A 137 -7.72 4.44 10.52
C ARG A 137 -8.28 5.80 10.94
N ASP A 138 -7.79 6.34 12.06
CA ASP A 138 -8.18 7.65 12.57
C ASP A 138 -7.87 8.76 11.55
N LEU A 139 -6.71 8.66 10.90
CA LEU A 139 -6.32 9.60 9.86
C LEU A 139 -7.27 9.53 8.66
N CYS A 140 -7.65 8.34 8.22
CA CYS A 140 -8.67 8.18 7.18
C CYS A 140 -10.01 8.80 7.59
N ASP A 141 -10.47 8.57 8.84
CA ASP A 141 -11.71 9.14 9.35
C ASP A 141 -11.68 10.66 9.43
N ARG A 142 -10.56 11.24 9.92
CA ARG A 142 -10.38 12.70 9.96
C ARG A 142 -10.50 13.33 8.58
N PHE A 143 -10.02 12.66 7.54
CA PHE A 143 -10.05 13.14 6.16
C PHE A 143 -11.28 12.66 5.36
N GLY A 144 -12.21 11.92 5.99
CA GLY A 144 -13.39 11.36 5.31
C GLY A 144 -13.05 10.39 4.17
N ALA A 145 -11.90 9.73 4.28
CA ALA A 145 -11.38 8.77 3.30
C ALA A 145 -11.78 7.34 3.65
N LYS A 146 -11.93 6.50 2.62
CA LYS A 146 -12.06 5.05 2.80
C LYS A 146 -10.71 4.48 3.19
N CYS A 147 -10.65 3.87 4.38
CA CYS A 147 -9.47 3.19 4.87
C CYS A 147 -9.38 1.80 4.22
N VAL A 148 -8.24 1.50 3.59
CA VAL A 148 -7.97 0.20 2.96
C VAL A 148 -6.59 -0.24 3.38
N PHE A 149 -6.45 -1.51 3.75
CA PHE A 149 -5.17 -2.19 3.86
C PHE A 149 -5.12 -3.28 2.80
N PHE A 150 -4.14 -3.21 1.92
CA PHE A 150 -3.99 -4.10 0.77
C PHE A 150 -2.94 -5.16 1.07
N GLU A 151 -3.22 -6.44 0.78
CA GLU A 151 -2.27 -7.56 1.02
C GLU A 151 -1.82 -7.69 2.49
N VAL A 152 -2.77 -7.57 3.43
CA VAL A 152 -2.50 -7.85 4.84
C VAL A 152 -2.41 -9.35 5.09
N ARG A 153 -1.59 -9.73 6.07
CA ARG A 153 -1.34 -11.13 6.36
C ARG A 153 -2.39 -11.75 7.29
N PRO A 154 -2.64 -13.07 7.16
CA PRO A 154 -3.68 -13.74 7.92
C PRO A 154 -3.44 -13.73 9.44
N GLU A 155 -2.19 -13.67 9.89
CA GLU A 155 -1.82 -13.65 11.31
C GLU A 155 -2.31 -12.38 12.03
N ARG A 156 -2.55 -11.30 11.28
CA ARG A 156 -3.00 -10.00 11.80
C ARG A 156 -4.48 -9.73 11.56
N ARG A 157 -5.27 -10.72 11.17
CA ARG A 157 -6.72 -10.54 10.87
C ARG A 157 -7.50 -9.88 12.01
N THR A 158 -7.26 -10.32 13.25
CA THR A 158 -7.95 -9.80 14.44
C THR A 158 -7.72 -8.30 14.63
N LEU A 159 -6.49 -7.84 14.38
CA LEU A 159 -6.11 -6.42 14.45
C LEU A 159 -7.00 -5.54 13.57
N TYR A 160 -7.38 -6.03 12.39
CA TYR A 160 -8.23 -5.28 11.46
C TYR A 160 -9.71 -5.39 11.79
N THR A 161 -10.18 -6.57 12.20
CA THR A 161 -11.59 -6.77 12.56
C THR A 161 -11.98 -5.98 13.81
N ASP A 162 -11.08 -5.86 14.79
CA ASP A 162 -11.30 -5.08 16.02
C ASP A 162 -11.48 -3.58 15.74
N LEU A 163 -10.96 -3.10 14.60
CA LEU A 163 -11.13 -1.73 14.12
C LEU A 163 -12.36 -1.55 13.19
N GLY A 164 -13.21 -2.57 13.11
CA GLY A 164 -14.43 -2.57 12.30
C GLY A 164 -14.18 -2.69 10.79
N LEU A 165 -13.01 -3.18 10.38
CA LEU A 165 -12.71 -3.43 8.97
C LEU A 165 -13.18 -4.83 8.56
N SER A 166 -13.76 -4.93 7.37
CA SER A 166 -14.06 -6.21 6.73
C SER A 166 -12.86 -6.71 5.95
N LEU A 167 -12.58 -8.01 6.04
CA LEU A 167 -11.51 -8.66 5.28
C LEU A 167 -12.10 -9.40 4.08
N THR A 168 -11.39 -9.37 2.96
CA THR A 168 -11.73 -10.12 1.75
C THR A 168 -10.48 -10.83 1.28
N GLN A 169 -10.58 -12.12 0.99
CA GLN A 169 -9.46 -12.89 0.46
C GLN A 169 -9.12 -12.37 -0.94
N LEU A 170 -7.90 -11.87 -1.09
CA LEU A 170 -7.40 -11.35 -2.37
C LEU A 170 -6.74 -12.47 -3.20
N GLY A 171 -5.99 -13.34 -2.53
CA GLY A 171 -5.21 -14.41 -3.17
C GLY A 171 -4.35 -15.13 -2.13
N GLU A 172 -3.39 -15.90 -2.64
CA GLU A 172 -2.43 -16.67 -1.84
C GLU A 172 -1.01 -16.34 -2.31
N GLU A 173 -0.07 -16.37 -1.38
CA GLU A 173 1.35 -16.19 -1.65
C GLU A 173 2.04 -17.56 -1.69
N ALA A 174 2.78 -17.83 -2.77
CA ALA A 174 3.57 -19.04 -2.89
C ALA A 174 4.86 -18.91 -2.08
N ARG A 175 4.95 -19.62 -0.95
CA ARG A 175 6.17 -19.69 -0.12
C ARG A 175 6.85 -21.06 -0.30
N VAL A 176 8.17 -21.04 -0.47
CA VAL A 176 8.99 -22.25 -0.65
C VAL A 176 9.98 -22.33 0.51
N GLU A 177 9.96 -23.45 1.23
CA GLU A 177 10.91 -23.77 2.29
C GLU A 177 12.27 -24.10 1.66
N LEU A 178 13.16 -23.11 1.57
CA LEU A 178 14.46 -23.26 0.88
C LEU A 178 15.37 -24.31 1.56
N SER A 179 15.26 -24.46 2.89
CA SER A 179 16.02 -25.46 3.67
C SER A 179 15.75 -26.91 3.22
N GLN A 180 14.59 -27.16 2.60
CA GLN A 180 14.16 -28.47 2.10
C GLN A 180 14.09 -28.51 0.57
N PHE A 181 14.37 -27.40 -0.11
CA PHE A 181 14.27 -27.32 -1.55
C PHE A 181 15.40 -28.10 -2.21
N THR A 182 15.03 -29.12 -2.98
CA THR A 182 15.98 -29.85 -3.84
C THR A 182 15.36 -30.08 -5.20
N LEU A 183 16.17 -30.01 -6.24
CA LEU A 183 15.72 -30.39 -7.56
C LEU A 183 15.56 -31.90 -7.71
N ASP A 184 16.12 -32.74 -6.84
CA ASP A 184 16.23 -34.20 -7.05
C ASP A 184 14.99 -35.01 -6.62
N ILE A 185 13.80 -34.43 -6.77
CA ILE A 185 12.52 -35.10 -6.48
C ILE A 185 11.61 -35.18 -7.71
N PRO A 186 10.73 -36.19 -7.83
CA PRO A 186 9.83 -36.32 -8.99
C PRO A 186 8.99 -35.07 -9.27
N ALA A 187 8.53 -34.37 -8.22
CA ALA A 187 7.72 -33.15 -8.34
C ALA A 187 8.45 -32.00 -9.06
N HIS A 188 9.78 -31.94 -9.00
CA HIS A 188 10.59 -30.89 -9.63
C HIS A 188 11.17 -31.30 -10.99
N LYS A 189 10.61 -32.34 -11.63
CA LYS A 189 11.06 -32.84 -12.94
C LYS A 189 11.11 -31.73 -13.99
N ASP A 190 10.09 -30.89 -14.06
CA ASP A 190 10.00 -29.84 -15.08
C ASP A 190 11.06 -28.75 -14.84
N LEU A 191 11.28 -28.35 -13.57
CA LEU A 191 12.37 -27.44 -13.20
C LEU A 191 13.74 -28.01 -13.56
N ARG A 192 13.99 -29.30 -13.27
CA ARG A 192 15.24 -29.99 -13.66
C ARG A 192 15.44 -29.98 -15.17
N GLN A 193 14.39 -30.29 -15.94
CA GLN A 193 14.45 -30.36 -17.39
C GLN A 193 14.69 -28.98 -18.01
N ALA A 194 13.95 -27.96 -17.57
CA ALA A 194 14.16 -26.58 -17.98
C ALA A 194 15.59 -26.14 -17.68
N ARG A 195 16.08 -26.41 -16.46
CA ARG A 195 17.45 -26.08 -16.07
C ARG A 195 18.50 -26.76 -16.94
N ALA A 196 18.42 -28.07 -17.11
CA ALA A 196 19.37 -28.82 -17.92
C ALA A 196 19.37 -28.36 -19.39
N LYS A 197 18.19 -28.02 -19.93
CA LYS A 197 18.05 -27.46 -21.28
C LYS A 197 18.76 -26.11 -21.41
N LEU A 198 18.52 -25.18 -20.48
CA LEU A 198 19.10 -23.83 -20.53
C LEU A 198 20.63 -23.88 -20.39
N LEU A 199 21.15 -24.71 -19.49
CA LEU A 199 22.59 -24.94 -19.36
C LEU A 199 23.20 -25.48 -20.68
N ARG A 200 22.57 -26.47 -21.32
CA ARG A 200 23.03 -27.00 -22.63
C ARG A 200 22.99 -25.95 -23.74
N SER A 201 22.08 -24.98 -23.68
CA SER A 201 22.04 -23.84 -24.61
C SER A 201 23.05 -22.73 -24.29
N GLY A 202 24.00 -22.96 -23.38
CA GLY A 202 25.04 -22.00 -23.02
C GLY A 202 24.54 -20.87 -22.11
N CYS A 203 23.41 -21.06 -21.44
CA CYS A 203 22.92 -20.08 -20.48
C CYS A 203 23.61 -20.28 -19.11
N ARG A 204 24.01 -19.18 -18.49
CA ARG A 204 24.59 -19.14 -17.14
C ARG A 204 23.81 -18.20 -16.23
N PHE A 205 23.79 -18.53 -14.95
CA PHE A 205 23.19 -17.72 -13.90
C PHE A 205 24.29 -17.08 -13.05
N GLU A 206 24.08 -15.83 -12.64
CA GLU A 206 24.98 -15.09 -11.76
C GLU A 206 24.18 -14.16 -10.84
N ILE A 207 24.64 -13.98 -9.61
CA ILE A 207 24.17 -12.90 -8.73
C ILE A 207 25.19 -11.78 -8.78
N LEU A 208 24.78 -10.61 -9.28
CA LEU A 208 25.57 -9.40 -9.23
C LEU A 208 25.35 -8.73 -7.87
N PRO A 209 26.43 -8.44 -7.11
CA PRO A 209 26.31 -7.68 -5.88
C PRO A 209 25.85 -6.24 -6.16
N ARG A 210 25.30 -5.59 -5.14
CA ARG A 210 24.68 -4.25 -5.24
C ARG A 210 25.59 -3.21 -5.92
N ASP A 211 26.87 -3.21 -5.60
CA ASP A 211 27.88 -2.29 -6.13
C ASP A 211 28.17 -2.50 -7.64
N ALA A 212 28.01 -3.73 -8.13
CA ALA A 212 28.15 -4.06 -9.56
C ALA A 212 26.93 -3.67 -10.41
N VAL A 213 25.76 -3.41 -9.80
CA VAL A 213 24.50 -3.17 -10.52
C VAL A 213 24.57 -1.91 -11.38
N THR A 214 25.23 -0.85 -10.90
CA THR A 214 25.35 0.42 -11.63
C THR A 214 25.96 0.22 -13.03
N ALA A 215 26.96 -0.66 -13.15
CA ALA A 215 27.64 -0.92 -14.42
C ALA A 215 26.76 -1.66 -15.43
N VAL A 216 25.77 -2.43 -14.97
CA VAL A 216 24.88 -3.23 -15.84
C VAL A 216 23.50 -2.60 -16.05
N LEU A 217 23.19 -1.47 -15.40
CA LEU A 217 21.91 -0.75 -15.55
C LEU A 217 21.47 -0.55 -17.01
N PRO A 218 22.34 -0.16 -17.97
CA PRO A 218 21.93 -0.04 -19.37
C PRO A 218 21.45 -1.36 -19.97
N ALA A 219 22.08 -2.48 -19.61
CA ALA A 219 21.65 -3.80 -20.07
C ALA A 219 20.31 -4.20 -19.45
N LEU A 220 20.12 -3.98 -18.14
CA LEU A 220 18.85 -4.22 -17.46
C LEU A 220 17.72 -3.39 -18.08
N GLY A 221 18.00 -2.13 -18.42
CA GLY A 221 17.06 -1.21 -19.08
C GLY A 221 16.59 -1.75 -20.43
N ARG A 222 17.51 -2.21 -21.29
CA ARG A 222 17.15 -2.82 -22.59
C ARG A 222 16.24 -4.03 -22.43
N ILE A 223 16.53 -4.91 -21.47
CA ILE A 223 15.71 -6.09 -21.19
C ILE A 223 14.31 -5.66 -20.71
N SER A 224 14.27 -4.70 -19.81
CA SER A 224 13.05 -4.12 -19.26
C SER A 224 12.14 -3.53 -20.35
N ASP A 225 12.70 -2.68 -21.21
CA ASP A 225 11.96 -2.01 -22.30
C ASP A 225 11.43 -3.04 -23.32
N ALA A 226 12.26 -3.99 -23.71
CA ALA A 226 11.86 -5.07 -24.63
C ALA A 226 10.73 -5.93 -24.05
N TRP A 227 10.80 -6.25 -22.75
CA TRP A 227 9.78 -7.01 -22.05
C TRP A 227 8.44 -6.25 -21.99
N LEU A 228 8.46 -4.97 -21.63
CA LEU A 228 7.26 -4.11 -21.58
C LEU A 228 6.61 -3.97 -22.95
N ALA A 229 7.42 -3.74 -23.99
CA ALA A 229 6.95 -3.65 -25.38
C ALA A 229 6.27 -4.95 -25.83
N LYS A 230 6.90 -6.11 -25.57
CA LYS A 230 6.33 -7.41 -25.94
C LYS A 230 5.04 -7.74 -25.18
N LYS A 231 4.94 -7.35 -23.92
CA LYS A 231 3.73 -7.53 -23.09
C LYS A 231 2.65 -6.49 -23.35
N ALA A 232 2.92 -5.49 -24.21
CA ALA A 232 2.04 -4.36 -24.48
C ALA A 232 1.54 -3.69 -23.18
N THR A 233 2.45 -3.54 -22.21
CA THR A 233 2.13 -3.03 -20.87
C THR A 233 3.01 -1.85 -20.49
N ARG A 234 2.61 -1.15 -19.43
CA ARG A 234 3.37 -0.04 -18.86
C ARG A 234 3.89 -0.43 -17.48
N GLU A 235 4.86 0.32 -17.01
CA GLU A 235 5.30 0.22 -15.62
C GLU A 235 4.14 0.37 -14.65
N LYS A 236 4.19 -0.45 -13.60
CA LYS A 236 3.26 -0.38 -12.47
C LYS A 236 3.91 0.40 -11.33
N SER A 237 3.09 0.74 -10.33
CA SER A 237 3.53 1.43 -9.12
C SER A 237 2.71 0.92 -7.94
N PHE A 238 3.02 1.41 -6.73
CA PHE A 238 2.35 1.08 -5.48
C PHE A 238 2.67 -0.32 -4.93
N SER A 239 2.06 -1.38 -5.48
CA SER A 239 2.24 -2.77 -5.05
C SER A 239 3.39 -3.49 -5.74
N ASN A 240 3.82 -2.97 -6.88
CA ASN A 240 4.97 -3.45 -7.63
C ASN A 240 5.90 -2.27 -7.88
N ALA A 241 7.21 -2.51 -7.84
CA ALA A 241 8.13 -1.47 -8.28
C ALA A 241 8.16 -1.37 -9.81
N SER A 242 8.79 -0.30 -10.27
CA SER A 242 9.07 -0.01 -11.67
C SER A 242 10.57 0.00 -11.91
N PHE A 243 10.98 -0.11 -13.17
CA PHE A 243 12.38 0.06 -13.52
C PHE A 243 12.84 1.48 -13.16
N ASP A 244 13.66 1.59 -12.12
CA ASP A 244 14.23 2.84 -11.63
C ASP A 244 15.67 2.59 -11.17
N ALA A 245 16.61 3.35 -11.73
CA ALA A 245 18.03 3.15 -11.49
C ALA A 245 18.42 3.34 -10.01
N ARG A 246 17.82 4.31 -9.32
CA ARG A 246 18.09 4.57 -7.89
C ARG A 246 17.53 3.48 -7.00
N TYR A 247 16.42 2.88 -7.41
CA TYR A 247 15.83 1.75 -6.70
C TYR A 247 16.63 0.46 -6.93
N LEU A 248 16.91 0.10 -8.18
CA LEU A 248 17.59 -1.15 -8.52
C LEU A 248 19.02 -1.25 -7.94
N THR A 249 19.73 -0.13 -7.85
CA THR A 249 21.08 -0.06 -7.24
C THR A 249 21.09 -0.20 -5.72
N GLN A 250 19.94 -0.43 -5.08
CA GLN A 250 19.86 -0.76 -3.66
C GLN A 250 19.93 -2.27 -3.40
N PHE A 251 19.83 -3.11 -4.44
CA PHE A 251 19.68 -4.56 -4.31
C PHE A 251 20.73 -5.32 -5.13
N PRO A 252 21.08 -6.55 -4.75
CA PRO A 252 21.68 -7.50 -5.67
C PRO A 252 20.72 -7.82 -6.82
N VAL A 253 21.29 -8.17 -7.98
CA VAL A 253 20.51 -8.52 -9.17
C VAL A 253 20.96 -9.88 -9.69
N ALA A 254 20.03 -10.81 -9.74
CA ALA A 254 20.20 -12.08 -10.43
C ALA A 254 20.10 -11.87 -11.93
N VAL A 255 21.01 -12.46 -12.70
CA VAL A 255 21.03 -12.32 -14.15
C VAL A 255 21.21 -13.67 -14.83
N VAL A 256 20.61 -13.82 -16.01
CA VAL A 256 20.85 -14.93 -16.92
C VAL A 256 21.58 -14.40 -18.14
N ARG A 257 22.71 -15.02 -18.50
CA ARG A 257 23.44 -14.70 -19.73
C ARG A 257 23.47 -15.89 -20.68
N ARG A 258 23.40 -15.65 -21.99
CA ARG A 258 23.60 -16.62 -23.07
C ARG A 258 24.78 -16.15 -23.92
N GLY A 259 25.93 -16.81 -23.81
CA GLY A 259 27.19 -16.19 -24.27
C GLY A 259 27.42 -14.88 -23.51
N ASP A 260 27.94 -13.82 -24.11
CA ASP A 260 28.19 -12.56 -23.37
C ASP A 260 26.95 -11.69 -23.16
N GLU A 261 25.82 -12.05 -23.78
CA GLU A 261 24.59 -11.29 -23.71
C GLU A 261 23.79 -11.61 -22.45
N MET A 262 23.34 -10.57 -21.75
CA MET A 262 22.36 -10.68 -20.67
C MET A 262 20.95 -10.75 -21.26
N ILE A 263 20.24 -11.84 -20.96
CA ILE A 263 18.93 -12.14 -21.53
C ILE A 263 17.79 -12.07 -20.51
N ALA A 264 18.09 -12.11 -19.22
CA ALA A 264 17.08 -11.95 -18.17
C ALA A 264 17.70 -11.41 -16.88
N PHE A 265 16.87 -10.79 -16.04
CA PHE A 265 17.27 -10.35 -14.72
C PHE A 265 16.12 -10.43 -13.70
N ALA A 266 16.50 -10.45 -12.43
CA ALA A 266 15.62 -10.25 -11.29
C ALA A 266 16.33 -9.45 -10.18
N ASN A 267 15.71 -8.39 -9.65
CA ASN A 267 16.23 -7.76 -8.42
C ASN A 267 15.75 -8.53 -7.19
N LEU A 268 16.64 -8.65 -6.20
CA LEU A 268 16.42 -9.49 -5.03
C LEU A 268 16.11 -8.64 -3.80
N TRP A 269 14.97 -8.88 -3.19
CA TRP A 269 14.71 -8.44 -1.83
C TRP A 269 15.22 -9.48 -0.85
N LEU A 270 16.02 -9.03 0.12
CA LEU A 270 16.57 -9.85 1.18
C LEU A 270 15.95 -9.41 2.50
N GLY A 271 15.44 -10.39 3.26
CA GLY A 271 15.00 -10.21 4.64
C GLY A 271 16.17 -10.28 5.62
N ALA A 272 16.03 -9.62 6.76
CA ALA A 272 16.97 -9.73 7.85
C ALA A 272 17.11 -11.18 8.33
N GLY A 273 18.31 -11.55 8.78
CA GLY A 273 18.58 -12.90 9.30
C GLY A 273 18.58 -14.01 8.23
N LYS A 274 18.44 -13.68 6.94
CA LYS A 274 18.24 -14.66 5.84
C LYS A 274 16.95 -15.47 5.98
N GLU A 275 15.95 -14.91 6.65
CA GLU A 275 14.64 -15.55 6.87
C GLU A 275 13.78 -15.60 5.61
N GLU A 276 13.95 -14.63 4.71
CA GLU A 276 13.15 -14.55 3.49
C GLU A 276 13.95 -13.98 2.32
N LEU A 277 13.74 -14.56 1.14
CA LEU A 277 14.25 -14.12 -0.15
C LEU A 277 13.04 -13.97 -1.09
N SER A 278 12.94 -12.82 -1.77
CA SER A 278 11.87 -12.58 -2.73
C SER A 278 12.38 -11.81 -3.94
N VAL A 279 11.58 -11.83 -5.01
CA VAL A 279 11.84 -11.13 -6.27
C VAL A 279 10.74 -10.12 -6.52
N ASP A 280 11.13 -8.93 -6.99
CA ASP A 280 10.20 -7.85 -7.32
C ASP A 280 10.03 -7.72 -8.84
N LEU A 281 11.03 -7.17 -9.54
CA LEU A 281 11.07 -7.24 -11.00
C LEU A 281 11.74 -8.55 -11.40
N MET A 282 11.09 -9.31 -12.28
CA MET A 282 11.70 -10.41 -13.02
C MET A 282 11.33 -10.27 -14.49
N ARG A 283 12.33 -10.03 -15.35
CA ARG A 283 12.12 -9.73 -16.78
C ARG A 283 13.14 -10.46 -17.64
N HIS A 284 12.75 -10.78 -18.87
CA HIS A 284 13.61 -11.43 -19.86
C HIS A 284 13.35 -10.87 -21.26
N LEU A 285 14.34 -11.02 -22.14
CA LEU A 285 14.20 -10.63 -23.54
C LEU A 285 13.13 -11.48 -24.23
N PRO A 286 12.41 -10.93 -25.23
CA PRO A 286 11.40 -11.67 -25.98
C PRO A 286 11.92 -12.92 -26.71
N ASP A 287 13.21 -12.95 -27.05
CA ASP A 287 13.90 -14.06 -27.72
C ASP A 287 14.63 -15.01 -26.74
N ALA A 288 14.47 -14.79 -25.43
CA ALA A 288 15.02 -15.67 -24.41
C ALA A 288 14.44 -17.09 -24.56
N PRO A 289 15.25 -18.16 -24.38
CA PRO A 289 14.78 -19.52 -24.60
C PRO A 289 13.61 -19.90 -23.68
N ASN A 290 12.69 -20.72 -24.19
CA ASN A 290 11.59 -21.28 -23.39
C ASN A 290 12.16 -22.06 -22.17
N GLY A 291 11.69 -21.69 -20.97
CA GLY A 291 12.18 -22.19 -19.69
C GLY A 291 13.12 -21.22 -18.95
N THR A 292 13.38 -20.02 -19.49
CA THR A 292 14.26 -19.01 -18.83
C THR A 292 13.76 -18.63 -17.44
N MET A 293 12.44 -18.48 -17.24
CA MET A 293 11.86 -18.15 -15.93
C MET A 293 12.04 -19.30 -14.94
N ASP A 294 11.73 -20.53 -15.34
CA ASP A 294 11.92 -21.73 -14.51
C ASP A 294 13.40 -21.92 -14.14
N PHE A 295 14.31 -21.65 -15.08
CA PHE A 295 15.75 -21.65 -14.84
C PHE A 295 16.16 -20.59 -13.82
N LEU A 296 15.64 -19.37 -13.95
CA LEU A 296 15.95 -18.27 -13.04
C LEU A 296 15.41 -18.52 -11.63
N PHE A 297 14.15 -18.93 -11.50
CA PHE A 297 13.55 -19.29 -10.20
C PHE A 297 14.27 -20.48 -9.55
N SER A 298 14.51 -21.57 -10.28
CA SER A 298 15.22 -22.73 -9.71
C SER A 298 16.65 -22.40 -9.32
N ALA A 299 17.37 -21.59 -10.10
CA ALA A 299 18.71 -21.14 -9.74
C ALA A 299 18.72 -20.24 -8.50
N LEU A 300 17.71 -19.38 -8.35
CA LEU A 300 17.53 -18.53 -7.17
C LEU A 300 17.21 -19.34 -5.92
N MET A 301 16.27 -20.30 -6.01
CA MET A 301 15.91 -21.17 -4.89
C MET A 301 17.08 -22.07 -4.45
N LEU A 302 17.98 -22.42 -5.36
CA LEU A 302 19.22 -23.15 -5.01
C LEU A 302 20.31 -22.24 -4.44
N TRP A 303 20.25 -20.93 -4.69
CA TRP A 303 21.24 -19.96 -4.20
C TRP A 303 20.91 -19.43 -2.81
N GLY A 304 19.62 -19.16 -2.55
CA GLY A 304 19.12 -18.65 -1.26
C GLY A 304 19.16 -19.71 -0.18
#